data_AF-A0A0M8QP10-F1
#
_entry.id   AF-A0A0M8QP10-F1
#
_cell.length_a   1.000
_cell.length_b   1.000
_cell.length_c   1.000
_cell.angle_alpha   90.00
_cell.angle_beta   90.00
_cell.angle_gamma   90.00
#
_symmetry.space_group_name_H-M   'P 1'
#
loop_
_entity.id
_entity.type
_entity.pdbx_description
1 polymer ?
#
loop_
_entity_poly.entity_id
_entity_poly.type
_entity_poly.pdbx_seq_one_letter_code
_entity_poly.pdbx_strand_id
1 'polypeptide(L)'
;MRGTELGGAVLSPVEITSTSVQRGDVIEIGGQQCRVTDLFQLPGGAKRLVFDSGELLSIHTGTRLIALRLVRARGGETTRALATRRYRR
;
A
#
# COMPACT_ATOMS: atom_id res chain seq x y z
N MET A 1 -32.86 9.92 -0.55
CA MET A 1 -31.73 9.08 -1.02
C MET A 1 -30.47 9.67 -0.38
N ARG A 2 -29.90 9.02 0.66
CA ARG A 2 -28.78 9.59 1.44
C ARG A 2 -27.47 9.39 0.68
N GLY A 3 -26.87 10.47 0.21
CA GLY A 3 -25.49 10.46 -0.26
C GLY A 3 -24.57 10.24 0.94
N THR A 4 -23.87 9.10 0.98
CA THR A 4 -22.74 8.92 1.88
C THR A 4 -21.55 9.66 1.30
N GLU A 5 -21.23 10.81 1.88
CA GLU A 5 -19.94 11.46 1.66
C GLU A 5 -18.86 10.50 2.17
N LEU A 6 -18.18 9.81 1.24
CA LEU A 6 -17.00 9.03 1.55
C LEU A 6 -15.89 10.02 1.93
N GLY A 7 -15.90 10.45 3.18
CA GLY A 7 -14.97 11.40 3.75
C GLY A 7 -13.52 11.05 3.40
N GLY A 8 -12.84 12.01 2.80
CA GLY A 8 -11.40 12.11 2.52
C GLY A 8 -10.61 10.80 2.57
N ALA A 9 -10.72 9.96 1.54
CA ALA A 9 -9.79 8.86 1.39
C ALA A 9 -8.52 9.39 0.72
N VAL A 10 -7.36 9.21 1.38
CA VAL A 10 -6.06 9.68 0.89
C VAL A 10 -5.19 8.48 0.54
N LEU A 11 -4.53 8.53 -0.62
CA LEU A 11 -3.48 7.57 -0.96
C LEU A 11 -2.23 7.92 -0.16
N SER A 12 -1.80 7.01 0.71
CA SER A 12 -0.61 7.19 1.54
C SER A 12 0.43 6.14 1.19
N PRO A 13 1.72 6.50 1.10
CA PRO A 13 2.80 5.53 0.98
C PRO A 13 2.91 4.74 2.29
N VAL A 14 2.88 3.42 2.18
CA VAL A 14 2.98 2.48 3.30
C VAL A 14 4.00 1.43 2.95
N GLU A 15 4.89 1.13 3.90
CA GLU A 15 5.78 -0.01 3.75
C GLU A 15 5.00 -1.31 3.96
N ILE A 16 5.11 -2.21 2.99
CA ILE A 16 4.44 -3.51 2.98
C ILE A 16 5.46 -4.65 3.02
N THR A 17 5.02 -5.76 3.59
CA THR A 17 5.73 -7.04 3.64
C THR A 17 4.81 -8.14 3.14
N SER A 18 5.34 -9.36 3.08
CA SER A 18 4.51 -10.56 2.84
C SER A 18 3.30 -10.67 3.77
N THR A 19 3.30 -10.12 4.99
CA THR A 19 2.14 -10.23 5.90
C THR A 19 1.20 -9.03 5.86
N SER A 20 1.67 -7.85 5.43
CA SER A 20 0.92 -6.59 5.52
C SER A 20 0.39 -6.07 4.18
N VAL A 21 0.80 -6.66 3.06
CA VAL A 21 0.25 -6.35 1.73
C VAL A 21 -1.25 -6.65 1.66
N GLN A 22 -2.00 -5.79 0.97
CA GLN A 22 -3.45 -5.87 0.83
C GLN A 22 -3.87 -5.78 -0.63
N ARG A 23 -5.03 -6.38 -0.95
CA ARG A 23 -5.68 -6.15 -2.24
C ARG A 23 -6.04 -4.65 -2.35
N GLY A 24 -5.79 -4.07 -3.51
CA GLY A 24 -5.96 -2.65 -3.77
C GLY A 24 -4.74 -1.79 -3.50
N ASP A 25 -3.68 -2.33 -2.89
CA ASP A 25 -2.38 -1.67 -2.85
C ASP A 25 -1.86 -1.42 -4.26
N VAL A 26 -1.25 -0.27 -4.49
CA VAL A 26 -0.57 0.05 -5.75
C VAL A 26 0.93 0.07 -5.49
N ILE A 27 1.68 -0.78 -6.19
CA ILE A 27 3.13 -0.90 -6.06
C ILE A 27 3.76 -0.34 -7.34
N GLU A 28 4.78 0.49 -7.20
CA GLU A 28 5.56 0.93 -8.36
C GLU A 28 6.66 -0.09 -8.67
N ILE A 29 6.65 -0.63 -9.89
CA ILE A 29 7.62 -1.63 -10.36
C ILE A 29 8.15 -1.15 -11.70
N GLY A 30 9.45 -0.85 -11.78
CA GLY A 30 10.07 -0.39 -13.03
C GLY A 30 9.44 0.89 -13.61
N GLY A 31 8.88 1.75 -12.77
CA GLY A 31 8.17 2.97 -13.18
C GLY A 31 6.70 2.75 -13.57
N GLN A 32 6.19 1.51 -13.52
CA GLN A 32 4.78 1.20 -13.74
C GLN A 32 4.03 1.04 -12.41
N GLN A 33 2.84 1.62 -12.34
CA GLN A 33 1.92 1.39 -11.22
C GLN A 33 1.18 0.07 -11.42
N CYS A 34 1.42 -0.88 -10.51
CA CYS A 34 0.84 -2.21 -10.54
C CYS A 34 -0.12 -2.36 -9.36
N ARG A 35 -1.43 -2.46 -9.62
CA ARG A 35 -2.43 -2.60 -8.57
C ARG A 35 -2.63 -4.05 -8.20
N VAL A 36 -2.48 -4.39 -6.92
CA VAL A 36 -2.70 -5.73 -6.40
C VAL A 36 -4.20 -6.06 -6.46
N THR A 37 -4.56 -7.07 -7.24
CA THR A 37 -5.94 -7.58 -7.35
C THR A 37 -6.14 -8.84 -6.51
N ASP A 38 -5.11 -9.69 -6.41
CA ASP A 38 -5.18 -10.92 -5.63
C ASP A 38 -3.85 -11.28 -4.94
N LEU A 39 -3.93 -12.17 -3.95
CA LEU A 39 -2.85 -12.58 -3.08
C LEU A 39 -2.93 -14.09 -2.82
N PHE A 40 -1.86 -14.82 -3.14
CA PHE A 40 -1.73 -16.23 -2.81
C PHE A 40 -0.64 -16.44 -1.78
N GLN A 41 -0.92 -17.25 -0.76
CA GLN A 41 0.12 -17.71 0.17
C GLN A 41 1.00 -18.75 -0.51
N LEU A 42 2.30 -18.65 -0.25
CA LEU A 42 3.31 -19.60 -0.69
C LEU A 42 3.97 -20.24 0.54
N PRO A 43 4.64 -21.40 0.38
CA PRO A 43 5.43 -22.00 1.44
C PRO A 43 6.46 -21.02 2.05
N GLY A 44 6.80 -21.23 3.31
CA GLY A 44 7.78 -20.40 4.02
C GLY A 44 7.29 -18.99 4.38
N GLY A 45 5.98 -18.73 4.27
CA GLY A 45 5.38 -17.43 4.59
C GLY A 45 5.52 -16.38 3.48
N ALA A 46 6.03 -16.77 2.31
CA ALA A 46 6.05 -15.91 1.14
C ALA A 46 4.63 -15.65 0.59
N LYS A 47 4.48 -14.61 -0.23
CA LYS A 47 3.24 -14.33 -0.96
C LYS A 47 3.49 -14.09 -2.44
N ARG A 48 2.55 -14.52 -3.26
CA ARG A 48 2.45 -14.13 -4.66
C ARG A 48 1.35 -13.08 -4.80
N LEU A 49 1.72 -11.93 -5.32
CA LEU A 49 0.82 -10.84 -5.67
C LEU A 49 0.40 -11.04 -7.12
N VAL A 50 -0.90 -10.87 -7.39
CA VAL A 50 -1.44 -10.77 -8.74
C VAL A 50 -1.81 -9.31 -8.97
N PHE A 51 -1.38 -8.78 -10.11
CA PHE A 51 -1.71 -7.42 -10.52
C PHE A 51 -2.90 -7.39 -11.49
N ASP A 52 -3.49 -6.21 -11.66
CA ASP A 52 -4.55 -5.97 -12.65
C ASP A 52 -4.09 -6.19 -14.09
N SER A 53 -2.80 -5.98 -14.39
CA SER A 53 -2.17 -6.33 -15.66
C SER A 53 -2.10 -7.84 -15.93
N GLY A 54 -2.30 -8.67 -14.90
CA GLY A 54 -2.08 -10.13 -14.95
C GLY A 54 -0.65 -10.55 -14.59
N GLU A 55 0.25 -9.59 -14.38
CA GLU A 55 1.61 -9.87 -13.92
C GLU A 55 1.62 -10.42 -12.48
N LEU A 56 2.69 -11.15 -12.17
CA LEU A 56 2.86 -11.81 -10.88
C LEU A 56 4.17 -11.38 -10.23
N LEU A 57 4.12 -10.99 -8.97
CA LEU A 57 5.31 -10.74 -8.16
C LEU A 57 5.30 -11.64 -6.93
N SER A 58 6.33 -12.44 -6.74
CA SER A 58 6.51 -13.22 -5.51
C SER A 58 7.43 -12.46 -4.55
N ILE A 59 6.96 -12.26 -3.31
CA ILE A 59 7.71 -11.61 -2.24
C ILE A 59 7.94 -12.58 -1.09
N HIS A 60 9.15 -12.60 -0.55
CA HIS A 60 9.49 -13.45 0.59
C HIS A 60 9.28 -12.71 1.91
N THR A 61 9.41 -13.41 3.04
CA THR A 61 9.25 -12.85 4.38
C THR A 61 10.19 -11.68 4.71
N GLY A 62 11.38 -11.65 4.11
CA GLY A 62 12.35 -10.56 4.26
C GLY A 62 12.17 -9.39 3.29
N THR A 63 11.26 -9.50 2.32
CA THR A 63 11.04 -8.45 1.31
C THR A 63 10.19 -7.33 1.89
N ARG A 64 10.66 -6.09 1.74
CA ARG A 64 9.95 -4.85 2.10
C ARG A 64 9.79 -4.01 0.84
N LEU A 65 8.57 -3.56 0.55
CA LEU A 65 8.26 -2.69 -0.59
C LEU A 65 7.47 -1.48 -0.11
N ILE A 66 7.45 -0.41 -0.90
CA ILE A 66 6.54 0.71 -0.69
C ILE A 66 5.33 0.55 -1.60
N ALA A 67 4.13 0.66 -1.03
CA ALA A 67 2.89 0.67 -1.76
C ALA A 67 2.09 1.95 -1.44
N LEU A 68 1.29 2.41 -2.37
CA LEU A 68 0.25 3.40 -2.13
C LEU A 68 -1.03 2.67 -1.70
N ARG A 69 -1.53 3.04 -0.51
CA ARG A 69 -2.75 2.47 0.06
C ARG A 69 -3.78 3.55 0.29
N LEU A 70 -5.02 3.26 -0.08
CA LEU A 70 -6.15 4.11 0.24
C LEU A 70 -6.46 4.01 1.74
N VAL A 71 -6.18 5.07 2.48
CA VAL A 71 -6.49 5.18 3.90
C VAL A 71 -7.67 6.14 4.06
N ARG A 72 -8.72 5.70 4.76
CA ARG A 72 -9.82 6.60 5.12
C ARG A 72 -9.31 7.59 6.16
N ALA A 73 -9.29 8.88 5.84
CA ALA A 73 -9.07 9.89 6.87
C ALA A 73 -10.33 9.89 7.75
N ARG A 74 -10.19 9.46 9.01
CA ARG A 74 -11.22 9.80 10.00
C ARG A 74 -11.15 11.31 10.16
N GLY A 75 -12.26 12.01 9.96
CA GLY A 75 -12.31 13.47 10.08
C GLY A 75 -11.75 13.92 11.42
N GLY A 76 -10.69 14.74 11.38
CA GLY A 76 -10.02 15.33 12.54
C GLY A 76 -8.50 15.32 12.41
N GLU A 77 -7.90 16.50 12.19
CA GLU A 77 -6.46 16.82 12.20
C GLU A 77 -5.57 16.29 11.06
N THR A 78 -5.83 16.79 9.84
CA THR A 78 -4.78 16.93 8.81
C THR A 78 -3.98 18.22 9.02
N THR A 79 -3.36 18.42 10.18
CA THR A 79 -2.37 19.50 10.39
C THR A 79 -1.45 19.18 11.57
N ARG A 80 -0.47 18.29 11.39
CA ARG A 80 0.89 18.33 12.01
C ARG A 80 1.58 16.99 11.87
N ALA A 81 2.34 16.81 10.80
CA ALA A 81 3.63 16.08 10.85
C ALA A 81 4.43 16.24 9.54
N LEU A 82 4.37 17.40 8.89
CA LEU A 82 5.49 17.90 8.08
C LEU A 82 6.49 18.62 9.00
N ALA A 83 6.73 18.06 10.19
CA ALA A 83 7.82 18.48 11.05
C ALA A 83 9.06 17.74 10.56
N THR A 84 9.68 18.32 9.54
CA THR A 84 11.13 18.44 9.42
C THR A 84 11.90 17.34 10.16
N ARG A 85 12.13 16.21 9.48
CA ARG A 85 13.23 15.30 9.82
C ARG A 85 14.52 16.07 9.57
N ARG A 86 14.91 16.87 10.58
CA ARG A 86 16.21 17.49 10.68
C ARG A 86 17.23 16.37 10.58
N TYR A 87 17.92 16.31 9.45
CA TYR A 87 19.21 15.65 9.35
C TYR A 87 20.12 16.31 10.40
N ARG A 88 20.29 15.63 11.55
CA ARG A 88 21.40 15.90 12.46
C ARG A 88 22.66 15.36 11.79
N ARG A 89 23.55 16.25 11.40
CA ARG A 89 25.00 16.09 11.54
C ARG A 89 25.54 17.36 12.16
#